data_AF-A0A446BKK4-F1
#
_entry.id   AF-A0A446BKK4-F1
#
_cell.length_a   1.000
_cell.length_b   1.000
_cell.length_c   1.000
_cell.angle_alpha   90.00
_cell.angle_beta   90.00
_cell.angle_gamma   90.00
#
_symmetry.space_group_name_H-M   'P 1'
#
loop_
_entity.id
_entity.type
_entity.pdbx_description
1 polymer ?
#
loop_
_entity_poly.entity_id
_entity_poly.type
_entity_poly.pdbx_seq_one_letter_code
_entity_poly.pdbx_strand_id
1 'polypeptide(L)'
;MTTWSLSSGSGSGSGSDDPIAHRGKTALHIAAERGNSQIVKFLLANDVYVDVPDWRGRTALHYAAGGAHADIVAQLLAEGADPEARDHDGRSPLHAAADAECEPIIRLLAKEGADLNAAIGVGAHGGCHSEETGDVLDMMDT
;
A
#
# COMPACT_ATOMS: atom_id res chain seq x y z
N MET A 1 -7.79 -38.85 -51.75
CA MET A 1 -6.71 -38.15 -51.03
C MET A 1 -7.09 -36.67 -50.98
N THR A 2 -7.68 -36.21 -49.89
CA THR A 2 -7.98 -34.78 -49.68
C THR A 2 -7.26 -34.34 -48.41
N THR A 3 -6.24 -33.52 -48.58
CA THR A 3 -5.47 -32.85 -47.54
C THR A 3 -6.32 -31.74 -46.94
N TRP A 4 -6.68 -31.87 -45.67
CA TRP A 4 -7.29 -30.80 -44.90
C TRP A 4 -6.17 -30.18 -44.03
N SER A 5 -5.72 -29.00 -44.44
CA SER A 5 -4.80 -28.19 -43.65
C SER A 5 -5.55 -27.63 -42.44
N LEU A 6 -5.19 -28.11 -41.25
CA LEU A 6 -5.58 -27.48 -40.00
C LEU A 6 -4.79 -26.19 -39.83
N SER A 7 -5.45 -25.07 -40.12
CA SER A 7 -5.01 -23.74 -39.74
C SER A 7 -4.99 -23.66 -38.21
N SER A 8 -3.82 -23.41 -37.63
CA SER A 8 -3.65 -23.13 -36.21
C SER A 8 -4.30 -21.79 -35.89
N GLY A 9 -5.58 -21.83 -35.53
CA GLY A 9 -6.27 -20.71 -34.89
C GLY A 9 -5.69 -20.51 -33.50
N SER A 10 -4.73 -19.59 -33.39
CA SER A 10 -4.29 -18.99 -32.13
C SER A 10 -5.48 -18.29 -31.47
N GLY A 11 -6.21 -19.05 -30.65
CA GLY A 11 -7.14 -18.48 -29.69
C GLY A 11 -6.32 -17.87 -28.56
N SER A 12 -5.84 -16.64 -28.77
CA SER A 12 -5.43 -15.75 -27.69
C SER A 12 -6.65 -15.53 -26.80
N GLY A 13 -6.79 -16.38 -25.79
CA GLY A 13 -7.74 -16.20 -24.71
C GLY A 13 -7.29 -15.01 -23.87
N SER A 14 -7.54 -13.81 -24.38
CA SER A 14 -7.57 -12.58 -23.60
C SER A 14 -8.76 -12.67 -22.64
N GLY A 15 -8.58 -13.44 -21.56
CA GLY A 15 -9.51 -13.46 -20.43
C GLY A 15 -9.34 -12.18 -19.63
N SER A 16 -9.85 -11.07 -20.15
CA SER A 16 -9.91 -9.77 -19.50
C SER A 16 -11.13 -9.63 -18.59
N ASP A 17 -11.44 -10.67 -17.80
CA ASP A 17 -12.59 -10.69 -16.89
C ASP A 17 -12.33 -11.60 -15.67
N ASP A 18 -11.75 -11.02 -14.61
CA ASP A 18 -11.96 -11.51 -13.25
C ASP A 18 -12.58 -10.38 -12.40
N PRO A 19 -13.93 -10.32 -12.29
CA PRO A 19 -14.71 -9.15 -11.86
C PRO A 19 -14.76 -8.88 -10.35
N ILE A 20 -13.85 -9.42 -9.55
CA ILE A 20 -13.67 -9.04 -8.14
C ILE A 20 -12.24 -9.38 -7.81
N ALA A 21 -11.33 -8.40 -7.90
CA ALA A 21 -9.95 -8.62 -7.53
C ALA A 21 -9.90 -8.94 -6.02
N HIS A 22 -10.00 -10.22 -5.67
CA HIS A 22 -9.66 -10.77 -4.38
C HIS A 22 -8.13 -10.62 -4.22
N ARG A 23 -7.70 -9.38 -4.03
CA ARG A 23 -6.31 -8.93 -3.83
C ARG A 23 -5.75 -9.43 -2.49
N GLY A 24 -6.24 -10.55 -1.93
CA GLY A 24 -5.88 -11.01 -0.58
C GLY A 24 -6.12 -9.95 0.51
N LYS A 25 -6.93 -8.90 0.25
CA LYS A 25 -7.16 -7.84 1.21
C LYS A 25 -8.06 -8.35 2.33
N THR A 26 -7.56 -8.36 3.57
CA THR A 26 -8.35 -8.65 4.77
C THR A 26 -9.20 -7.44 5.15
N ALA A 27 -10.16 -7.64 6.05
CA ALA A 27 -10.92 -6.53 6.63
C ALA A 27 -10.00 -5.48 7.28
N LEU A 28 -8.86 -5.92 7.85
CA LEU A 28 -7.87 -5.04 8.47
C LEU A 28 -7.17 -4.14 7.45
N HIS A 29 -6.81 -4.68 6.27
CA HIS A 29 -6.26 -3.87 5.16
C HIS A 29 -7.20 -2.74 4.76
N ILE A 30 -8.48 -3.04 4.59
CA ILE A 30 -9.48 -2.06 4.14
C ILE A 30 -9.74 -1.03 5.25
N ALA A 31 -9.77 -1.45 6.51
CA ALA A 31 -9.95 -0.55 7.65
C ALA A 31 -8.77 0.41 7.81
N ALA A 32 -7.54 -0.10 7.64
CA ALA A 32 -6.30 0.69 7.68
C ALA A 32 -6.22 1.68 6.52
N GLU A 33 -6.52 1.24 5.29
CA GLU A 33 -6.56 2.08 4.07
C GLU A 33 -7.58 3.22 4.17
N ARG A 34 -8.68 3.02 4.91
CA ARG A 34 -9.74 4.03 5.09
C ARG A 34 -9.53 4.93 6.30
N GLY A 35 -8.55 4.65 7.16
CA GLY A 35 -8.37 5.42 8.40
C GLY A 35 -9.44 5.16 9.45
N ASN A 36 -10.16 4.03 9.37
CA ASN A 36 -11.28 3.74 10.27
C ASN A 36 -10.78 3.09 11.57
N SER A 37 -10.25 3.90 12.48
CA SER A 37 -9.68 3.45 13.76
C SER A 37 -10.66 2.63 14.61
N GLN A 38 -11.97 2.89 14.53
CA GLN A 38 -12.98 2.13 15.25
C GLN A 38 -13.08 0.67 14.76
N ILE A 39 -12.98 0.45 13.45
CA ILE A 39 -13.03 -0.89 12.85
C ILE A 39 -11.71 -1.62 13.14
N VAL A 40 -10.58 -0.92 13.07
CA VAL A 40 -9.28 -1.48 13.42
C VAL A 40 -9.30 -1.98 14.87
N LYS A 41 -9.71 -1.15 15.84
CA LYS A 41 -9.83 -1.57 17.25
C LYS A 41 -10.74 -2.78 17.43
N PHE A 42 -11.87 -2.81 16.72
CA PHE A 42 -12.79 -3.94 16.79
C PHE A 42 -12.15 -5.23 16.26
N LEU A 43 -11.39 -5.15 15.16
CA LEU A 43 -10.69 -6.30 14.58
C LEU A 43 -9.53 -6.77 15.47
N LEU A 44 -8.75 -5.85 16.03
CA LEU A 44 -7.67 -6.16 16.97
C LEU A 44 -8.19 -6.86 18.24
N ALA A 45 -9.33 -6.40 18.76
CA ALA A 45 -9.99 -7.04 19.90
C ALA A 45 -10.48 -8.48 19.64
N ASN A 46 -10.52 -8.93 18.38
CA ASN A 46 -10.89 -10.30 18.00
C ASN A 46 -9.67 -11.20 17.74
N ASP A 47 -8.47 -10.81 18.19
CA ASP A 47 -7.22 -11.59 18.03
C ASP A 47 -6.93 -11.90 16.55
N VAL A 48 -7.19 -10.93 15.68
CA VAL A 48 -6.94 -11.06 14.25
C VAL A 48 -5.44 -10.90 14.01
N TYR A 49 -4.88 -11.80 13.20
CA TYR A 49 -3.49 -11.72 12.77
C TYR A 49 -3.22 -10.37 12.07
N VAL A 50 -2.36 -9.54 12.67
CA VAL A 50 -2.10 -8.16 12.20
C VAL A 50 -1.20 -8.11 10.97
N ASP A 51 -0.35 -9.12 10.81
CA ASP A 51 0.69 -9.19 9.78
C ASP A 51 0.29 -10.10 8.61
N VAL A 52 -1.00 -10.06 8.22
CA VAL A 52 -1.45 -10.80 7.05
C VAL A 52 -1.03 -10.02 5.80
N PRO A 53 -0.22 -10.58 4.88
CA PRO A 53 0.09 -9.91 3.63
C PRO A 53 -1.07 -9.99 2.64
N ASP A 54 -1.29 -8.91 1.88
CA ASP A 54 -2.11 -8.90 0.67
C ASP A 54 -1.41 -9.65 -0.48
N TRP A 55 -2.05 -9.73 -1.65
CA TRP A 55 -1.46 -10.37 -2.83
C TRP A 55 -0.14 -9.73 -3.34
N ARG A 56 0.20 -8.52 -2.88
CA ARG A 56 1.46 -7.82 -3.17
C ARG A 56 2.45 -7.90 -2.00
N GLY A 57 2.15 -8.67 -0.96
CA GLY A 57 2.97 -8.71 0.25
C GLY A 57 2.78 -7.50 1.18
N ARG A 58 1.79 -6.63 0.93
CA ARG A 58 1.56 -5.45 1.77
C ARG A 58 0.68 -5.81 2.95
N THR A 59 1.09 -5.34 4.12
CA THR A 59 0.40 -5.57 5.39
C THR A 59 -0.50 -4.38 5.75
N ALA A 60 -1.32 -4.50 6.79
CA ALA A 60 -2.14 -3.40 7.28
C ALA A 60 -1.31 -2.16 7.64
N LEU A 61 -0.08 -2.37 8.11
CA LEU A 61 0.85 -1.30 8.45
C LEU A 61 1.28 -0.47 7.23
N HIS A 62 1.48 -1.10 6.06
CA HIS A 62 1.76 -0.38 4.80
C HIS A 62 0.62 0.56 4.41
N TYR A 63 -0.63 0.10 4.52
CA TYR A 63 -1.80 0.91 4.20
C TYR A 63 -2.01 2.05 5.20
N ALA A 64 -1.84 1.78 6.50
CA ALA A 64 -1.96 2.80 7.53
C ALA A 64 -0.87 3.87 7.39
N ALA A 65 0.36 3.45 7.05
CA ALA A 65 1.50 4.34 6.80
C ALA A 65 1.28 5.23 5.57
N GLY A 66 0.90 4.65 4.43
CA GLY A 66 0.61 5.39 3.21
C GLY A 66 -0.65 6.27 3.30
N GLY A 67 -1.57 5.93 4.21
CA GLY A 67 -2.77 6.71 4.50
C GLY A 67 -2.58 7.81 5.55
N ALA A 68 -1.36 8.05 6.05
CA ALA A 68 -1.09 9.04 7.09
C ALA A 68 -1.83 8.80 8.43
N HIS A 69 -2.26 7.57 8.71
CA HIS A 69 -3.10 7.26 9.87
C HIS A 69 -2.26 6.86 11.09
N ALA A 70 -1.61 7.84 11.73
CA ALA A 70 -0.71 7.61 12.87
C ALA A 70 -1.37 6.84 14.03
N ASP A 71 -2.64 7.10 14.32
CA ASP A 71 -3.38 6.40 15.38
C ASP A 71 -3.53 4.90 15.11
N ILE A 72 -3.69 4.52 13.83
CA ILE A 72 -3.82 3.13 13.39
C ILE A 72 -2.45 2.46 13.39
N VAL A 73 -1.41 3.16 12.90
CA VAL A 73 -0.03 2.68 12.95
C VAL A 73 0.38 2.36 14.39
N ALA A 74 0.13 3.28 15.33
CA ALA A 74 0.44 3.08 16.75
C ALA A 74 -0.29 1.86 17.34
N GLN A 75 -1.55 1.64 16.97
CA GLN A 75 -2.32 0.46 17.40
C GLN A 75 -1.76 -0.83 16.81
N LEU A 76 -1.46 -0.86 15.51
CA LEU A 76 -0.89 -2.04 14.86
C LEU A 76 0.47 -2.41 15.47
N LEU A 77 1.33 -1.42 15.73
CA LEU A 77 2.62 -1.64 16.39
C LEU A 77 2.45 -2.14 17.83
N ALA A 78 1.48 -1.61 18.58
CA ALA A 78 1.19 -2.07 19.95
C ALA A 78 0.73 -3.54 20.00
N GLU A 79 0.08 -4.02 18.93
CA GLU A 79 -0.33 -5.42 18.75
C GLU A 79 0.77 -6.30 18.15
N GLY A 80 1.98 -5.77 17.97
CA GLY A 80 3.15 -6.52 17.51
C GLY A 80 3.25 -6.67 15.99
N ALA A 81 2.66 -5.76 15.21
CA ALA A 81 2.90 -5.70 13.77
C ALA A 81 4.39 -5.44 13.48
N ASP A 82 4.93 -6.12 12.46
CA ASP A 82 6.32 -5.96 12.05
C ASP A 82 6.54 -4.59 11.36
N PRO A 83 7.32 -3.67 11.96
CA PRO A 83 7.63 -2.38 11.34
C PRO A 83 8.51 -2.48 10.09
N GLU A 84 9.22 -3.61 9.92
CA GLU A 84 10.13 -3.89 8.82
C GLU A 84 9.53 -4.84 7.78
N ALA A 85 8.23 -5.13 7.86
CA ALA A 85 7.54 -5.96 6.87
C ALA A 85 7.84 -5.46 5.45
N ARG A 86 8.28 -6.32 4.53
CA ARG A 86 8.59 -5.92 3.15
C ARG A 86 7.55 -6.47 2.20
N ASP A 87 7.04 -5.62 1.32
CA ASP A 87 6.19 -6.05 0.23
C ASP A 87 7.00 -6.74 -0.90
N HIS A 88 6.33 -7.22 -1.94
CA HIS A 88 6.98 -7.87 -3.08
C HIS A 88 7.91 -6.94 -3.86
N ASP A 89 7.73 -5.63 -3.74
CA ASP A 89 8.58 -4.60 -4.34
C ASP A 89 9.76 -4.24 -3.41
N GLY A 90 9.89 -4.92 -2.26
CA GLY A 90 10.93 -4.69 -1.26
C GLY A 90 10.72 -3.42 -0.42
N ARG A 91 9.55 -2.78 -0.55
CA ARG A 91 9.19 -1.56 0.18
C ARG A 91 8.73 -1.92 1.58
N SER A 92 9.15 -1.13 2.55
CA SER A 92 8.73 -1.24 3.95
C SER A 92 7.63 -0.21 4.27
N PRO A 93 6.90 -0.34 5.40
CA PRO A 93 5.95 0.65 5.87
C PRO A 93 6.57 2.05 5.98
N LEU A 94 7.87 2.12 6.29
CA LEU A 94 8.60 3.37 6.34
C LEU A 94 8.70 4.06 4.96
N HIS A 95 8.83 3.30 3.87
CA HIS A 95 8.78 3.86 2.52
C HIS A 95 7.39 4.48 2.24
N ALA A 96 6.32 3.77 2.62
CA ALA A 96 4.96 4.28 2.45
C ALA A 96 4.70 5.54 3.32
N ALA A 97 5.26 5.60 4.52
CA ALA A 97 5.18 6.78 5.39
C ALA A 97 6.00 7.97 4.84
N ALA A 98 7.13 7.69 4.21
CA ALA A 98 7.96 8.68 3.54
C ALA A 98 7.26 9.25 2.29
N ASP A 99 6.65 8.39 1.47
CA ASP A 99 5.83 8.80 0.32
C ASP A 99 4.63 9.66 0.75
N ALA A 100 4.06 9.39 1.94
CA ALA A 100 2.98 10.19 2.52
C ALA A 100 3.46 11.44 3.28
N GLU A 101 4.78 11.70 3.31
CA GLU A 101 5.40 12.84 4.02
C GLU A 101 4.99 12.95 5.50
N CYS A 102 4.75 11.81 6.15
CA CYS A 102 4.19 11.74 7.49
C CYS A 102 5.26 11.60 8.58
N GLU A 103 5.85 12.72 8.98
CA GLU A 103 6.78 12.81 10.11
C GLU A 103 6.35 12.05 11.38
N PRO A 104 5.08 12.12 11.87
CA PRO A 104 4.71 11.41 13.10
C PRO A 104 4.81 9.89 12.94
N ILE A 105 4.50 9.34 11.77
CA ILE A 105 4.57 7.89 11.50
C ILE A 105 6.03 7.46 11.37
N ILE A 106 6.85 8.25 10.67
CA ILE A 106 8.30 8.00 10.54
C ILE A 106 8.94 7.97 11.93
N ARG A 107 8.59 8.92 12.81
CA ARG A 107 9.08 8.96 14.20
C ARG A 107 8.62 7.76 15.03
N LEU A 108 7.38 7.30 14.85
CA LEU A 108 6.86 6.11 15.55
C LEU A 108 7.59 4.84 15.10
N LEU A 109 7.73 4.63 13.79
CA LEU A 109 8.45 3.48 13.24
C LEU A 109 9.93 3.49 13.68
N ALA A 110 10.59 4.65 13.63
CA ALA A 110 11.97 4.80 14.11
C ALA A 110 12.12 4.46 15.61
N LYS A 111 11.11 4.76 16.43
CA LYS A 111 11.10 4.44 17.86
C LYS A 111 11.00 2.94 18.11
N GLU A 112 10.25 2.22 17.27
CA GLU A 112 10.12 0.76 17.31
C GLU A 112 11.32 0.03 16.68
N GLY A 113 12.35 0.77 16.26
CA GLY A 113 13.58 0.19 15.71
C GLY A 113 13.53 -0.07 14.21
N ALA A 114 12.58 0.53 13.49
CA ALA A 114 12.58 0.49 12.02
C ALA A 114 13.86 1.15 11.49
N ASP A 115 14.50 0.49 10.53
CA ASP A 115 15.71 0.97 9.89
C ASP A 115 15.37 2.18 9.02
N LEU A 116 15.65 3.38 9.54
CA LEU A 116 15.49 4.63 8.79
C LEU A 116 16.24 4.61 7.46
N ASN A 117 17.35 3.86 7.39
CA ASN A 117 18.14 3.67 6.19
C ASN A 117 17.37 2.93 5.08
N ALA A 118 16.36 2.13 5.43
CA ALA A 118 15.54 1.41 4.47
C ALA A 118 14.76 2.38 3.59
N ALA A 119 14.11 3.39 4.16
CA ALA A 119 13.31 4.36 3.39
C ALA A 119 14.17 5.36 2.60
N ILE A 120 15.40 5.63 3.02
CA ILE A 120 16.32 6.54 2.32
C ILE A 120 17.19 5.84 1.26
N GLY A 121 16.84 4.60 0.90
CA GLY A 121 17.45 3.88 -0.22
C GLY A 121 17.36 4.69 -1.51
N VAL A 122 18.41 5.45 -1.78
CA VAL A 122 18.67 6.26 -2.97
C VAL A 122 18.32 5.44 -4.21
N GLY A 123 17.15 5.71 -4.82
CA GLY A 123 16.79 5.13 -6.12
C GLY A 123 15.34 4.64 -6.26
N ALA A 124 14.36 5.54 -6.22
CA ALA A 124 13.15 5.37 -7.01
C ALA A 124 12.50 6.73 -7.29
N HIS A 125 13.12 7.47 -8.21
CA HIS A 125 12.39 8.41 -9.05
C HIS A 125 11.31 7.62 -9.81
N GLY A 126 10.13 7.55 -9.21
CA GLY A 126 8.89 7.09 -9.82
C GLY A 126 7.83 8.14 -9.51
N GLY A 127 8.04 9.35 -10.02
CA GLY A 127 7.08 10.43 -9.90
C GLY A 127 5.74 10.00 -10.47
N CYS A 128 4.77 9.84 -9.60
CA CYS A 128 3.37 10.07 -9.93
C CYS A 128 3.03 11.49 -9.46
N HIS A 129 3.68 12.49 -10.07
CA HIS A 129 3.15 13.85 -10.04
C HIS A 129 1.95 13.86 -11.00
N SER A 130 0.77 13.70 -10.44
CA SER A 130 -0.41 14.38 -10.97
C SER A 130 -0.77 15.48 -9.97
N GLU A 131 0.13 16.45 -9.85
CA GLU A 131 -0.21 17.81 -9.44
C GLU A 131 -0.73 18.52 -10.68
N GLU A 132 -2.05 18.45 -10.86
CA GLU A 132 -2.77 19.41 -11.67
C GLU A 132 -2.69 20.74 -10.91
N THR A 133 -1.63 21.52 -11.15
CA THR A 133 -1.58 22.92 -10.74
C THR A 133 -2.60 23.67 -11.60
N GLY A 134 -3.85 23.66 -11.14
CA GLY A 134 -4.89 24.53 -11.63
C GLY A 134 -4.48 25.98 -11.39
N ASP A 135 -4.41 26.73 -12.49
CA ASP A 135 -4.23 28.17 -12.55
C ASP A 135 -5.06 28.92 -11.50
N VAL A 136 -4.41 29.73 -10.65
CA VAL A 136 -4.98 30.99 -10.17
C VAL A 136 -3.87 31.92 -9.66
N LEU A 137 -3.95 33.18 -10.13
CA LEU A 137 -3.24 34.39 -9.69
C LEU A 137 -1.92 34.75 -10.40
N ASP A 138 -1.99 34.91 -11.73
CA ASP A 138 -1.34 36.04 -12.38
C ASP A 138 -2.41 37.08 -12.71
N MET A 139 -2.59 38.08 -11.82
CA MET A 139 -3.26 39.36 -12.14
C MET A 139 -3.24 40.30 -10.92
N MET A 140 -2.05 40.77 -10.55
CA MET A 140 -1.88 42.11 -9.95
C MET A 140 -0.51 42.68 -10.33
N ASP A 141 -0.32 42.96 -11.61
CA ASP A 141 0.58 44.02 -12.07
C ASP A 141 0.05 44.58 -13.40
N THR A 142 -0.79 45.62 -13.32
CA THR A 142 -0.91 46.73 -14.28
C THR A 142 -1.74 47.84 -13.64
#